data_AF-A0A447TIA1-F1
#
_entry.id   AF-A0A447TIA1-F1
#
_cell.length_a   1.000
_cell.length_b   1.000
_cell.length_c   1.000
_cell.angle_alpha   90.00
_cell.angle_beta   90.00
_cell.angle_gamma   90.00
#
_symmetry.space_group_name_H-M   'P 1'
#
loop_
_entity.id
_entity.type
_entity.pdbx_description
1 polymer ?
#
loop_
_entity_poly.entity_id
_entity_poly.type
_entity_poly.pdbx_seq_one_letter_code
_entity_poly.pdbx_strand_id
1 'polypeptide(L)'
;MVALIDEWVNHDGKIEKRDENSNMGGTMRLGGQQCDLVPGSLAARVYGGTEITERHRHRYEVNNYYIQRLEQAGLTISGRSAATRS
;
A
#
# COMPACT_ATOMS: atom_id res chain seq x y z
N MET A 1 -7.03 -3.73 3.75
CA MET A 1 -7.72 -2.55 4.29
C MET A 1 -7.28 -1.37 3.44
N VAL A 2 -8.13 -0.92 2.52
CA VAL A 2 -7.87 0.25 1.68
C VAL A 2 -8.77 1.34 2.23
N ALA A 3 -8.18 2.32 2.90
CA ALA A 3 -8.92 3.47 3.40
C ALA A 3 -9.01 4.52 2.28
N LEU A 4 -10.18 5.16 2.17
CA LEU A 4 -10.28 6.44 1.49
C LEU A 4 -9.48 7.42 2.35
N ILE A 5 -8.44 8.03 1.77
CA ILE A 5 -7.73 9.15 2.39
C ILE A 5 -8.25 10.40 1.67
N ASP A 6 -9.29 10.97 2.24
CA ASP A 6 -9.91 12.26 1.90
C ASP A 6 -9.04 13.47 2.28
N GLU A 7 -7.94 13.24 3.01
CA GLU A 7 -7.02 14.28 3.46
C GLU A 7 -5.57 13.95 3.10
N TRP A 8 -5.06 14.56 2.02
CA TRP A 8 -3.64 14.51 1.67
C TRP A 8 -2.91 15.65 2.38
N VAL A 9 -2.02 15.31 3.31
CA VAL A 9 -1.10 16.27 3.93
C VAL A 9 0.16 16.32 3.07
N ASN A 10 0.42 17.47 2.45
CA ASN A 10 1.67 17.71 1.71
C ASN A 10 2.85 17.85 2.67
N HIS A 11 4.08 17.78 2.14
CA HIS A 11 5.34 17.87 2.89
C HIS A 11 5.44 19.12 3.80
N ASP A 12 4.72 20.19 3.45
CA ASP A 12 4.66 21.46 4.20
C ASP A 12 3.54 21.51 5.27
N GLY A 13 2.87 20.40 5.57
CA GLY A 13 1.81 20.35 6.58
C GLY A 13 0.47 20.95 6.16
N LYS A 14 0.32 21.35 4.89
CA LYS A 14 -0.96 21.81 4.34
C LYS A 14 -1.88 20.63 4.01
N ILE A 15 -3.12 20.72 4.51
CA ILE A 15 -4.22 19.79 4.22
C ILE A 15 -4.85 20.22 2.89
N GLU A 16 -4.68 19.41 1.85
CA GLU A 16 -5.37 19.58 0.58
C GLU A 16 -6.69 18.79 0.62
N LYS A 17 -7.83 19.50 0.66
CA LYS A 17 -9.16 18.89 0.45
C LYS A 17 -9.33 18.61 -1.05
N ARG A 18 -9.40 17.34 -1.43
CA ARG A 18 -9.72 16.92 -2.81
C ARG A 18 -11.18 16.46 -2.87
N ASP A 19 -11.92 16.97 -3.86
CA ASP A 19 -13.29 16.57 -4.16
C ASP A 19 -13.32 15.43 -5.19
N GLU A 20 -14.50 14.87 -5.46
CA GLU A 20 -14.71 13.78 -6.43
C GLU A 20 -14.37 14.15 -7.88
N ASN A 21 -14.19 15.45 -8.17
CA ASN A 21 -13.83 15.99 -9.48
C ASN A 21 -12.33 16.28 -9.65
N SER A 22 -11.55 16.23 -8.57
CA SER A 22 -10.10 16.26 -8.64
C SER A 22 -9.62 14.97 -9.29
N ASN A 23 -8.82 15.06 -10.37
CA ASN A 23 -8.18 13.93 -11.07
C ASN A 23 -7.92 12.80 -10.09
N MET A 24 -8.73 11.74 -10.17
CA MET A 24 -8.79 10.69 -9.15
C MET A 24 -7.36 10.24 -8.84
N GLY A 25 -6.83 10.70 -7.71
CA GLY A 25 -5.41 10.61 -7.43
C GLY A 25 -4.97 9.15 -7.36
N GLY A 26 -3.77 8.86 -7.87
CA GLY A 26 -3.20 7.52 -7.90
C GLY A 26 -3.30 6.84 -9.27
N THR A 27 -2.25 6.14 -9.65
CA THR A 27 -2.21 5.32 -10.88
C THR A 27 -3.00 4.04 -10.64
N MET A 28 -3.97 3.75 -11.50
CA MET A 28 -4.73 2.49 -11.41
C MET A 28 -3.80 1.29 -11.62
N ARG A 29 -3.74 0.38 -10.64
CA ARG A 29 -3.02 -0.89 -10.75
C ARG A 29 -3.99 -1.97 -11.15
N LEU A 30 -3.79 -2.49 -12.36
CA LEU A 30 -4.60 -3.55 -12.96
C LEU A 30 -3.70 -4.74 -13.33
N GLY A 31 -4.19 -5.95 -13.08
CA GLY A 31 -3.56 -7.18 -13.53
C GLY A 31 -2.67 -7.85 -12.47
N GLY A 32 -2.01 -8.94 -12.88
CA GLY A 32 -1.14 -9.73 -12.01
C GLY A 32 0.13 -8.97 -11.69
N GLN A 33 0.42 -8.80 -10.40
CA GLN A 33 1.61 -8.13 -9.93
C GLN A 33 2.29 -8.93 -8.81
N GLN A 34 3.61 -8.95 -8.88
CA GLN A 34 4.42 -9.68 -7.93
C GLN A 34 4.49 -8.95 -6.59
N CYS A 35 4.30 -9.72 -5.53
CA CYS A 35 4.42 -9.29 -4.15
C CYS A 35 5.40 -10.20 -3.41
N ASP A 36 6.34 -9.58 -2.72
CA ASP A 36 7.29 -10.26 -1.85
C ASP A 36 6.71 -10.27 -0.43
N LEU A 37 6.58 -11.46 0.14
CA LEU A 37 6.11 -11.67 1.51
C LEU A 37 7.30 -11.80 2.46
N VAL A 38 7.13 -11.27 3.67
CA VAL A 38 8.14 -11.38 4.73
C VAL A 38 8.27 -12.86 5.14
N PRO A 39 9.49 -13.45 5.10
CA PRO A 39 9.71 -14.82 5.53
C PRO A 39 9.22 -15.06 6.97
N GLY A 40 8.54 -16.19 7.20
CA GLY A 40 7.98 -16.53 8.51
C GLY A 40 6.69 -15.79 8.89
N SER A 41 6.23 -14.82 8.09
CA SER A 41 4.93 -14.18 8.32
C SER A 41 3.76 -15.15 8.15
N LEU A 42 2.61 -14.80 8.71
CA LEU A 42 1.38 -15.56 8.48
C LEU A 42 1.06 -15.65 6.98
N ALA A 43 1.22 -14.56 6.24
CA ALA A 43 1.00 -14.54 4.79
C ALA A 43 1.91 -15.55 4.08
N ALA A 44 3.22 -15.54 4.35
CA ALA A 44 4.15 -16.49 3.72
C ALA A 44 3.80 -17.95 4.02
N ARG A 45 3.31 -18.25 5.24
CA ARG A 45 2.85 -19.60 5.60
C ARG A 45 1.56 -20.00 4.88
N VAL A 46 0.60 -19.08 4.77
CA VAL A 46 -0.68 -19.33 4.09
C VAL A 46 -0.46 -19.59 2.59
N TYR A 47 0.41 -18.80 1.96
CA TYR A 47 0.73 -18.95 0.54
C TYR A 47 1.77 -20.05 0.25
N GLY A 48 2.48 -20.55 1.27
CA GLY A 48 3.52 -21.57 1.10
C GLY A 48 4.80 -21.05 0.41
N GLY A 49 5.01 -19.74 0.37
CA GLY A 49 6.13 -19.11 -0.32
C GLY A 49 6.29 -17.64 0.04
N THR A 50 7.42 -17.06 -0.36
CA THR A 50 7.76 -15.63 -0.12
C THR A 50 7.61 -14.76 -1.35
N GLU A 51 7.28 -15.34 -2.50
CA GLU A 51 7.09 -14.66 -3.77
C GLU A 51 5.75 -15.12 -4.34
N ILE A 52 4.80 -14.19 -4.48
CA ILE A 52 3.47 -14.47 -4.98
C ILE A 52 3.08 -13.48 -6.06
N THR A 53 2.11 -13.85 -6.91
CA THR A 53 1.51 -12.94 -7.87
C THR A 53 0.02 -12.81 -7.59
N GLU A 54 -0.44 -11.59 -7.36
CA GLU A 54 -1.84 -11.29 -7.08
C GLU A 54 -2.43 -10.35 -8.12
N ARG A 55 -3.75 -10.43 -8.32
CA ARG A 55 -4.44 -9.52 -9.24
C ARG A 55 -4.85 -8.25 -8.51
N HIS A 56 -4.28 -7.13 -8.93
CA HIS A 56 -4.59 -5.82 -8.36
C HIS A 56 -5.70 -5.16 -9.17
N ARG A 57 -6.59 -4.45 -8.47
CA ARG A 57 -7.61 -3.57 -9.06
C ARG A 57 -7.90 -2.43 -8.08
N HIS A 58 -6.86 -1.67 -7.78
CA HIS A 58 -6.94 -0.53 -6.86
C HIS A 58 -6.19 0.68 -7.43
N ARG A 59 -6.59 1.86 -6.99
CA ARG A 59 -5.96 3.13 -7.36
C ARG A 59 -5.11 3.72 -6.24
N TYR A 60 -5.53 3.49 -4.99
CA TYR A 60 -4.88 4.06 -3.81
C TYR A 60 -3.87 3.09 -3.22
N GLU A 61 -2.72 3.62 -2.83
CA GLU A 61 -1.65 2.90 -2.14
C GLU A 61 -1.53 3.42 -0.71
N VAL A 62 -0.91 2.62 0.16
CA VAL A 62 -0.59 3.07 1.53
C VAL A 62 0.43 4.21 1.45
N ASN A 63 0.19 5.30 2.18
CA ASN A 63 1.14 6.39 2.28
C ASN A 63 2.34 5.99 3.16
N ASN A 64 3.53 5.95 2.55
CA ASN A 64 4.79 5.55 3.20
C ASN A 64 5.13 6.34 4.47
N TYR A 65 4.66 7.58 4.60
CA TYR A 65 4.86 8.41 5.80
C TYR A 65 4.27 7.76 7.07
N TYR A 66 3.19 7.00 6.93
CA TYR A 66 2.52 6.36 8.06
C TYR A 66 3.04 4.95 8.37
N ILE A 67 3.86 4.36 7.51
CA ILE A 67 4.35 2.98 7.69
C ILE A 67 5.01 2.81 9.06
N GLN A 68 5.96 3.67 9.41
CA GLN A 68 6.68 3.56 10.68
C GLN A 68 5.75 3.70 11.89
N ARG A 69 4.76 4.61 11.81
CA ARG A 69 3.78 4.81 12.90
C ARG A 69 2.87 3.59 13.07
N LEU A 70 2.45 2.99 11.96
CA LEU A 70 1.64 1.77 11.97
C LEU A 70 2.44 0.58 12.51
N GLU A 71 3.70 0.44 12.12
CA GLU A 71 4.60 -0.58 12.65
C GLU A 71 4.85 -0.43 14.14
N GLN A 72 5.08 0.81 14.62
CA GLN A 72 5.20 1.11 16.05
C GLN A 72 3.91 0.82 16.84
N ALA A 73 2.75 0.98 16.21
CA ALA A 73 1.45 0.62 16.79
C ALA A 73 1.18 -0.89 16.78
N GLY A 74 2.10 -1.72 16.25
CA GLY A 74 2.02 -3.17 16.27
C GLY A 74 1.51 -3.80 14.96
N LEU A 75 1.22 -3.01 13.92
CA LEU A 75 0.87 -3.56 12.61
C LEU A 75 2.13 -4.11 11.91
N THR A 76 2.09 -5.35 11.46
CA THR A 76 3.19 -5.91 10.64
C THR A 76 2.84 -5.81 9.16
N ILE A 77 3.66 -5.10 8.38
CA ILE A 77 3.56 -5.09 6.91
C ILE A 77 4.23 -6.36 6.38
N SER A 78 3.43 -7.42 6.18
CA SER A 78 3.92 -8.75 5.80
C SER A 78 4.15 -8.95 4.31
N GLY A 79 3.87 -7.95 3.47
CA GLY A 79 4.07 -8.04 2.02
C GLY A 79 4.24 -6.67 1.37
N ARG A 80 5.11 -6.60 0.34
CA ARG A 80 5.36 -5.38 -0.46
C ARG A 80 5.39 -5.74 -1.94
N SER A 81 5.00 -4.79 -2.80
CA SER A 81 5.11 -5.01 -4.25
C SER A 81 6.58 -5.03 -4.67
N ALA A 82 6.96 -5.99 -5.54
CA ALA A 82 8.32 -6.12 -6.06
C ALA A 82 8.78 -4.87 -6.84
N ALA A 83 7.84 -4.07 -7.36
CA ALA A 83 8.11 -2.83 -8.09
C ALA A 83 8.70 -1.70 -7.21
N THR A 84 8.69 -1.83 -5.88
CA THR A 84 9.22 -0.80 -4.95
C THR A 84 10.73 -0.93 -4.69
N ARG A 85 11.45 -1.75 -5.48
CA ARG A 85 12.93 -1.73 -5.55
C ARG A 85 13.41 -0.79 -6.67
N SER A 86 13.43 0.50 -6.41
CA SER A 86 14.22 1.50 -7.16
C SER A 86 14.71 2.58 -6.20
#